data_AF-X0V6T3-F1
#
_entry.id   AF-X0V6T3-F1
#
_cell.length_a   1.000
_cell.length_b   1.000
_cell.length_c   1.000
_cell.angle_alpha   90.00
_cell.angle_beta   90.00
_cell.angle_gamma   90.00
#
_symmetry.space_group_name_H-M   'P 1'
#
loop_
_entity.id
_entity.type
_entity.pdbx_description
1 polymer ?
#
loop_
_entity_poly.entity_id
_entity_poly.type
_entity_poly.pdbx_seq_one_letter_code
_entity_poly.pdbx_strand_id
1 'polypeptide(L)'
;LVEDCDSEGEKPSERKSCECSENWVCDEWSNIEKQCGERKCIDANNCGTEKDKPEIKKSCVTFLERIIESKYWIVGMVGILIIVVVIIIFVRRKRE
;
A
#
# COMPACT_ATOMS: atom_id res chain seq x y z
N LEU A 1 16.11 -21.04 18.24
CA LEU A 1 16.24 -22.47 17.92
C LEU A 1 15.20 -22.74 16.86
N VAL A 2 15.67 -23.01 15.64
CA VAL A 2 14.87 -23.40 14.48
C VAL A 2 14.16 -24.71 14.87
N GLU A 3 12.86 -24.84 14.60
CA GLU A 3 12.19 -26.13 14.77
C GLU A 3 12.77 -27.10 13.74
N ASP A 4 13.72 -27.90 14.22
CA ASP A 4 14.30 -29.04 13.52
C ASP A 4 13.16 -30.02 13.19
N CYS A 5 12.92 -30.21 11.90
CA CYS A 5 11.96 -31.18 11.41
C CYS A 5 12.66 -32.53 11.24
N ASP A 6 13.21 -33.08 12.32
CA ASP A 6 13.75 -34.43 12.30
C ASP A 6 12.64 -35.42 12.68
N SER A 7 12.14 -36.16 11.70
CA SER A 7 11.12 -37.18 11.89
C SER A 7 11.75 -38.57 11.81
N GLU A 8 12.25 -39.09 12.93
CA GLU A 8 12.47 -40.53 13.10
C GLU A 8 11.12 -41.18 13.47
N GLY A 9 10.59 -42.02 12.58
CA GLY A 9 9.41 -42.84 12.89
C GLY A 9 8.65 -43.32 11.66
N GLU A 10 8.89 -44.56 11.26
CA GLU A 10 8.27 -45.23 10.11
C GLU A 10 6.72 -45.28 10.19
N LYS A 11 6.01 -44.57 9.29
CA LYS A 11 4.60 -44.82 8.95
C LYS A 11 4.23 -44.23 7.57
N PRO A 12 3.33 -44.86 6.76
CA PRO A 12 3.14 -44.48 5.37
C PRO A 12 2.40 -43.15 5.17
N SER A 13 3.09 -42.22 4.49
CA SER A 13 2.64 -41.02 3.77
C SER A 13 1.54 -40.16 4.40
N GLU A 14 1.93 -39.32 5.35
CA GLU A 14 1.36 -37.97 5.46
C GLU A 14 2.52 -37.00 5.21
N ARG A 15 2.53 -36.32 4.05
CA ARG A 15 3.51 -35.24 3.82
C ARG A 15 3.18 -34.17 4.84
N LYS A 16 3.90 -34.17 5.96
CA LYS A 16 3.87 -33.05 6.91
C LYS A 16 4.50 -31.86 6.17
N SER A 17 3.65 -31.09 5.50
CA SER A 17 4.04 -29.80 4.95
C SER A 17 4.43 -28.94 6.14
N CYS A 18 5.73 -28.77 6.34
CA CYS A 18 6.21 -27.80 7.30
C CYS A 18 5.92 -26.43 6.69
N GLU A 19 4.76 -25.87 7.04
CA GLU A 19 4.43 -24.51 6.64
C GLU A 19 5.40 -23.57 7.37
N CYS A 20 6.37 -23.05 6.63
CA CYS A 20 7.22 -22.00 7.14
C CYS A 20 6.42 -20.70 7.11
N SER A 21 6.13 -20.16 8.29
CA SER A 21 5.56 -18.82 8.42
C SER A 21 6.69 -17.80 8.37
N GLU A 22 6.61 -16.89 7.40
CA GLU A 22 7.53 -15.76 7.31
C GLU A 22 7.45 -14.89 8.57
N ASN A 23 8.59 -14.43 9.08
CA ASN A 23 8.65 -13.54 10.23
C ASN A 23 9.56 -12.35 9.92
N TRP A 24 8.99 -11.32 9.35
CA TRP A 24 9.73 -10.16 8.89
C TRP A 24 10.03 -9.17 10.01
N VAL A 25 11.32 -8.93 10.23
CA VAL A 25 11.83 -7.89 11.10
C VAL A 25 12.40 -6.77 10.23
N CYS A 26 11.87 -5.56 10.38
CA CYS A 26 12.28 -4.40 9.59
C CYS A 26 13.00 -3.35 10.45
N ASP A 27 14.02 -2.75 9.87
CA ASP A 27 14.65 -1.54 10.41
C ASP A 27 13.67 -0.36 10.35
N GLU A 28 14.03 0.72 11.06
CA GLU A 28 13.33 2.00 10.92
C GLU A 28 13.42 2.52 9.49
N TRP A 29 12.43 3.34 9.13
CA TRP A 29 12.46 4.07 7.87
C TRP A 29 13.61 5.07 7.85
N SER A 30 14.27 5.22 6.69
CA SER A 30 15.34 6.21 6.53
C SER A 30 14.89 7.65 6.86
N ASN A 31 13.59 7.94 6.76
CA ASN A 31 12.97 9.11 7.36
C ASN A 31 12.01 8.70 8.49
N ILE A 32 12.53 8.75 9.73
CA ILE A 32 11.81 8.37 10.96
C ILE A 32 10.61 9.29 11.21
N GLU A 33 10.79 10.60 11.05
CA GLU A 33 9.75 11.61 11.35
C GLU A 33 8.53 11.47 10.45
N LYS A 34 8.76 11.24 9.16
CA LYS A 34 7.70 11.11 8.15
C LYS A 34 7.27 9.66 7.90
N GLN A 35 7.92 8.69 8.55
CA GLN A 35 7.67 7.25 8.39
C GLN A 35 7.66 6.85 6.90
N CYS A 36 8.72 7.24 6.18
CA CYS A 36 8.88 7.05 4.74
C CYS A 36 10.37 6.92 4.35
N GLY A 37 10.63 6.64 3.08
CA GLY A 37 11.98 6.45 2.55
C GLY A 37 12.26 4.98 2.28
N GLU A 38 13.48 4.55 2.57
CA GLU A 38 13.90 3.16 2.38
C GLU A 38 14.12 2.52 3.76
N ARG A 39 13.79 1.23 3.87
CA ARG A 39 14.12 0.41 5.05
C ARG A 39 14.51 -0.98 4.60
N LYS A 40 15.22 -1.70 5.46
CA LYS A 40 15.57 -3.10 5.24
C LYS A 40 14.65 -3.99 6.07
N CYS A 41 14.22 -5.10 5.49
CA CYS A 41 13.48 -6.14 6.20
C CYS A 41 14.19 -7.48 6.00
N ILE A 42 14.29 -8.27 7.06
CA ILE A 42 14.92 -9.59 7.07
C ILE A 42 13.89 -10.59 7.59
N ASP A 43 13.73 -11.71 6.89
CA ASP A 43 12.93 -12.82 7.38
C ASP A 43 13.72 -13.59 8.44
N ALA A 44 13.34 -13.43 9.70
CA ALA A 44 13.99 -14.06 10.84
C ALA A 44 13.88 -15.60 10.79
N ASN A 45 12.89 -16.13 10.09
CA ASN A 45 12.69 -17.57 9.95
C ASN A 45 13.35 -18.16 8.70
N ASN A 46 13.93 -17.33 7.82
CA ASN A 46 14.60 -17.73 6.57
C ASN A 46 13.76 -18.72 5.72
N CYS A 47 12.45 -18.50 5.63
CA CYS A 47 11.53 -19.30 4.84
C CYS A 47 11.82 -19.26 3.33
N GLY A 48 12.48 -18.18 2.87
CA GLY A 48 12.88 -18.02 1.47
C GLY A 48 11.72 -17.65 0.53
N THR A 49 10.54 -17.40 1.07
CA THR A 49 9.38 -16.84 0.37
C THR A 49 9.25 -15.34 0.68
N GLU A 50 8.51 -14.60 -0.16
CA GLU A 50 8.28 -13.16 0.02
C GLU A 50 6.79 -12.79 0.04
N LYS A 51 5.92 -13.72 0.44
CA LYS A 51 4.47 -13.54 0.38
C LYS A 51 3.97 -12.45 1.33
N ASP A 52 4.55 -12.40 2.53
CA ASP A 52 4.19 -11.48 3.61
C ASP A 52 5.26 -10.38 3.80
N LYS A 53 6.16 -10.22 2.83
CA LYS A 53 7.26 -9.26 2.89
C LYS A 53 6.74 -7.82 2.95
N PRO A 54 7.07 -7.06 4.01
CA PRO A 54 6.63 -5.67 4.13
C PRO A 54 7.26 -4.75 3.08
N GLU A 55 6.60 -3.61 2.83
CA GLU A 55 7.12 -2.58 1.92
C GLU A 55 8.49 -2.05 2.42
N ILE A 56 9.48 -2.05 1.53
CA ILE A 56 10.85 -1.57 1.81
C ILE A 56 11.12 -0.16 1.26
N LYS A 57 10.21 0.40 0.45
CA LYS A 57 10.34 1.72 -0.16
C LYS A 57 9.01 2.44 -0.13
N LYS A 58 8.97 3.62 0.49
CA LYS A 58 7.77 4.44 0.61
C LYS A 58 8.09 5.89 0.26
N SER A 59 7.32 6.50 -0.64
CA SER A 59 7.54 7.90 -1.04
C SER A 59 7.28 8.87 0.13
N CYS A 60 8.16 9.84 0.28
CA CYS A 60 8.01 10.90 1.27
C CYS A 60 7.15 12.04 0.72
N VAL A 61 5.83 11.88 0.85
CA VAL A 61 4.88 12.86 0.33
C VAL A 61 5.07 14.21 1.02
N THR A 62 5.35 15.23 0.23
CA THR A 62 5.40 16.61 0.72
C THR A 62 3.98 17.17 0.88
N PHE A 63 3.83 18.19 1.71
CA PHE A 63 2.54 18.85 1.92
C PHE A 63 1.88 19.28 0.60
N LEU A 64 2.69 19.75 -0.36
CA LEU A 64 2.20 20.18 -1.67
C LEU A 64 1.68 19.00 -2.50
N GLU A 65 2.37 17.85 -2.50
CA GLU A 65 1.89 16.66 -3.21
C GLU A 65 0.55 16.16 -2.65
N ARG A 66 0.32 16.23 -1.33
CA ARG A 66 -0.98 15.90 -0.74
C ARG A 66 -2.10 16.83 -1.20
N ILE A 67 -1.80 18.10 -1.43
CA ILE A 67 -2.79 19.08 -1.90
C ILE A 67 -3.12 18.85 -3.38
N ILE A 68 -2.12 18.51 -4.19
CA ILE A 68 -2.28 18.36 -5.64
C ILE A 68 -3.02 17.06 -6.00
N GLU A 69 -2.82 15.98 -5.24
CA GLU A 69 -3.55 14.70 -5.39
C GLU A 69 -4.98 14.73 -4.83
N SER A 70 -5.42 15.89 -4.30
CA SER A 70 -6.78 16.07 -3.83
C SER A 70 -7.76 16.01 -5.01
N LYS A 71 -8.34 14.83 -5.27
CA LYS A 71 -9.35 14.58 -6.33
C LYS A 71 -10.51 15.59 -6.35
N TYR A 72 -10.72 16.32 -5.26
CA TYR A 72 -11.75 17.33 -5.09
C TYR A 72 -11.59 18.57 -5.98
N TRP A 73 -10.38 18.94 -6.42
CA TRP A 73 -10.24 20.09 -7.33
C TRP A 73 -10.87 19.81 -8.70
N ILE A 74 -10.72 18.60 -9.23
CA ILE A 74 -11.31 18.18 -10.51
C ILE A 74 -12.84 18.19 -10.40
N VAL A 75 -13.38 17.65 -9.30
CA VAL A 75 -14.84 17.65 -9.03
C VAL A 75 -15.37 19.08 -8.92
N GLY A 76 -14.64 19.96 -8.23
CA GLY A 76 -14.97 21.38 -8.14
C GLY A 76 -15.01 22.06 -9.51
N MET A 77 -13.99 21.85 -10.36
CA MET A 77 -13.94 22.42 -11.71
C MET A 77 -15.09 21.93 -12.59
N VAL A 78 -15.41 20.63 -12.56
CA VAL A 78 -16.54 20.07 -13.32
C VAL A 78 -17.87 20.62 -12.82
N GLY A 79 -18.06 20.71 -11.50
CA GLY A 79 -19.26 21.29 -10.91
C GLY A 79 -19.48 22.76 -11.32
N ILE A 80 -18.42 23.58 -11.27
CA ILE A 80 -18.48 24.98 -11.71
C ILE A 80 -18.84 25.07 -13.20
N LEU A 81 -18.25 24.23 -14.06
CA LEU A 81 -18.57 24.21 -15.49
C LEU A 81 -20.05 23.87 -15.74
N ILE A 82 -20.61 22.89 -15.04
CA ILE A 82 -22.03 22.52 -15.15
C ILE A 82 -22.92 23.69 -14.73
N ILE A 83 -22.61 24.36 -13.62
CA ILE A 83 -23.38 25.51 -13.13
C ILE A 83 -23.35 26.64 -14.16
N VAL A 84 -22.18 26.96 -14.73
CA VAL A 84 -22.05 27.99 -15.77
C VAL A 84 -22.87 27.64 -17.00
N VAL A 85 -22.85 26.38 -17.46
CA VAL A 85 -23.66 25.92 -18.59
C VAL A 85 -25.15 26.05 -18.31
N VAL A 86 -25.61 25.67 -17.11
CA VAL A 86 -27.02 25.83 -16.69
C VAL A 86 -27.42 27.30 -16.67
N ILE A 87 -26.58 28.19 -16.14
CA ILE A 87 -26.82 29.64 -16.14
C ILE A 87 -26.92 30.16 -17.58
N ILE A 88 -26.01 29.76 -18.47
CA ILE A 88 -26.04 30.15 -19.89
C ILE A 88 -27.35 29.68 -20.54
N ILE A 89 -27.75 28.42 -20.33
CA ILE A 89 -29.01 27.87 -20.86
C ILE A 89 -30.19 28.67 -20.32
N PHE A 90 -30.23 28.97 -19.02
CA PHE A 90 -31.31 29.74 -18.40
C PHE A 90 -31.39 31.18 -18.95
N VAL A 91 -30.25 31.85 -19.10
CA VAL A 91 -30.16 33.19 -19.68
C VAL A 91 -30.59 33.18 -21.15
N ARG A 92 -30.22 32.15 -21.92
CA ARG A 92 -30.66 31.99 -23.31
C ARG A 92 -32.16 31.73 -23.42
N ARG A 93 -32.70 30.83 -22.59
CA ARG A 93 -34.15 30.54 -22.52
C ARG A 93 -35.01 31.72 -22.05
N LYS A 94 -34.44 32.64 -21.28
CA LYS A 94 -35.13 33.88 -20.86
C LYS A 94 -35.09 34.98 -21.93
N ARG A 95 -34.13 34.90 -22.86
CA ARG A 95 -33.95 35.88 -23.94
C ARG A 95 -34.83 35.56 -25.15
N GLU A 96 -35.12 34.28 -25.38
CA GLU A 96 -36.12 33.79 -26.35
C GLU A 96 -37.55 34.01 -25.82
#